data_AF-A0A951A2S3-F1
#
_entry.id   AF-A0A951A2S3-F1
#
_cell.length_a   1.000
_cell.length_b   1.000
_cell.length_c   1.000
_cell.angle_alpha   90.00
_cell.angle_beta   90.00
_cell.angle_gamma   90.00
#
_symmetry.space_group_name_H-M   'P 1'
#
loop_
_entity.id
_entity.type
_entity.pdbx_description
1 polymer ?
#
loop_
_entity_poly.entity_id
_entity_poly.type
_entity_poly.pdbx_seq_one_letter_code
_entity_poly.pdbx_strand_id
1 'polypeptide(L)'
;RISLLVDPALSSGLPAFLTPRPGLNSGFMIPQVTAAALVSENKQRAFPASVDSIPTSANQEDHVSMATHGARRLLAMAENVVNILAIELLAAAQGCDFHAPLRSSLILERVRDAVRTRVPHLEEDRFLAPDIAAAAELVKSDALAAAVGREILPRLDVRFDGVGAKL
;
A
#
# COMPACT_ATOMS: atom_id res chain seq x y z
N ARG A 1 0.53 10.37 0.78
CA ARG A 1 -0.77 11.06 0.67
C ARG A 1 -1.65 10.84 1.91
N ILE A 2 -1.55 9.71 2.61
CA ILE A 2 -2.27 9.44 3.87
C ILE A 2 -2.23 10.63 4.85
N SER A 3 -1.04 11.20 5.12
CA SER A 3 -0.89 12.35 6.02
C SER A 3 -1.70 13.59 5.61
N LEU A 4 -1.94 13.80 4.32
CA LEU A 4 -2.75 14.91 3.84
C LEU A 4 -4.23 14.67 4.09
N LEU A 5 -4.69 13.41 3.96
CA LEU A 5 -6.10 13.04 4.11
C LEU A 5 -6.57 13.12 5.57
N VAL A 6 -5.70 12.76 6.52
CA VAL A 6 -6.06 12.71 7.94
C VAL A 6 -5.89 14.06 8.66
N ASP A 7 -5.23 15.02 8.01
CA ASP A 7 -5.03 16.36 8.54
C ASP A 7 -6.20 17.29 8.12
N PRO A 8 -7.03 17.78 9.05
CA PRO A 8 -8.16 18.65 8.72
C PRO A 8 -7.75 19.98 8.07
N ALA A 9 -6.52 20.46 8.31
CA ALA A 9 -6.01 21.69 7.72
C ALA A 9 -5.61 21.52 6.24
N LEU A 10 -5.33 20.28 5.80
CA LEU A 10 -4.82 19.98 4.46
C LEU A 10 -5.81 19.20 3.59
N SER A 11 -6.83 18.60 4.20
CA SER A 11 -7.75 17.64 3.57
C SER A 11 -9.01 18.24 2.93
N SER A 12 -9.07 19.57 2.76
CA SER A 12 -10.16 20.27 2.06
C SER A 12 -11.57 19.97 2.62
N GLY A 13 -11.73 20.11 3.93
CA GLY A 13 -13.03 20.01 4.61
C GLY A 13 -13.39 18.62 5.13
N LEU A 14 -12.46 17.67 5.11
CA LEU A 14 -12.63 16.37 5.78
C LEU A 14 -12.45 16.49 7.30
N PRO A 15 -13.16 15.67 8.09
CA PRO A 15 -12.98 15.66 9.54
C PRO A 15 -11.60 15.10 9.91
N ALA A 16 -11.05 15.57 11.03
CA ALA A 16 -9.77 15.12 11.54
C ALA A 16 -9.73 13.59 11.65
N PHE A 17 -8.66 12.97 11.11
CA PHE A 17 -8.46 11.52 11.09
C PHE A 17 -9.60 10.71 10.43
N LEU A 18 -10.42 11.35 9.60
CA LEU A 18 -11.48 10.68 8.82
C LEU A 18 -12.49 9.92 9.70
N THR A 19 -12.87 10.49 10.85
CA THR A 19 -13.92 9.96 11.72
C THR A 19 -15.12 10.91 11.82
N PRO A 20 -16.37 10.41 11.92
CA PRO A 20 -17.55 11.27 12.07
C PRO A 20 -17.58 12.07 13.38
N ARG A 21 -16.93 11.58 14.45
CA ARG A 21 -16.92 12.19 15.79
C ARG A 21 -15.50 12.32 16.34
N PRO A 22 -14.70 13.28 15.83
CA PRO A 22 -13.34 13.49 16.29
C PRO A 22 -13.30 13.85 17.78
N GLY A 23 -12.27 13.38 18.49
CA GLY A 23 -12.09 13.57 19.94
C GLY A 23 -12.68 12.45 20.79
N LEU A 24 -13.75 11.79 20.32
CA LEU A 24 -14.23 10.52 20.88
C LEU A 24 -13.66 9.31 20.13
N ASN A 25 -13.46 9.47 18.82
CA ASN A 25 -12.91 8.45 17.94
C ASN A 25 -11.58 8.94 17.35
N SER A 26 -10.66 8.01 17.13
CA SER A 26 -9.33 8.25 16.57
C SER A 26 -9.25 7.96 15.08
N GLY A 27 -10.20 7.21 14.52
CA GLY A 27 -10.30 6.92 13.10
C GLY A 27 -8.98 6.40 12.51
N PHE A 28 -8.46 7.12 11.52
CA PHE A 28 -7.26 6.77 10.76
C PHE A 28 -5.94 7.29 11.38
N MET A 29 -5.96 7.78 12.62
CA MET A 29 -4.76 8.24 13.32
C MET A 29 -3.69 7.14 13.43
N ILE A 30 -4.03 5.97 13.99
CA ILE A 30 -3.07 4.87 14.16
C ILE A 30 -2.72 4.19 12.83
N PRO A 31 -3.64 3.95 11.88
CA PRO A 31 -3.27 3.53 10.54
C PRO A 31 -2.22 4.41 9.86
N GLN A 32 -2.28 5.74 10.02
CA GLN A 32 -1.23 6.64 9.53
C GLN A 32 0.12 6.33 10.17
N VAL A 33 0.17 6.11 11.49
CA VAL A 33 1.41 5.75 12.20
C VAL A 33 1.97 4.41 11.70
N THR A 34 1.12 3.42 11.48
CA THR A 34 1.52 2.14 10.88
C THR A 34 2.14 2.34 9.50
N ALA A 35 1.50 3.11 8.61
CA ALA A 35 2.06 3.40 7.29
C ALA A 35 3.42 4.12 7.39
N ALA A 36 3.57 5.08 8.31
CA ALA A 36 4.83 5.78 8.53
C ALA A 36 5.95 4.85 9.02
N ALA A 37 5.63 3.91 9.92
CA ALA A 37 6.57 2.90 10.42
C ALA A 37 7.07 1.99 9.28
N LEU A 38 6.17 1.50 8.42
CA LEU A 38 6.50 0.66 7.27
C LEU A 38 7.38 1.41 6.25
N VAL A 39 7.09 2.70 6.01
CA VAL A 39 7.97 3.56 5.19
C VAL A 39 9.36 3.67 5.82
N SER A 40 9.44 3.88 7.13
CA SER A 40 10.72 4.01 7.85
C SER A 40 11.55 2.72 7.77
N GLU A 41 10.91 1.56 7.94
CA GLU A 41 11.57 0.26 7.78
C GLU A 41 12.13 0.09 6.36
N ASN A 42 11.35 0.46 5.34
CA ASN A 42 11.79 0.39 3.95
C ASN A 42 13.01 1.28 3.66
N LYS A 43 13.15 2.43 4.33
CA LYS A 43 14.35 3.28 4.20
C LYS A 43 15.61 2.53 4.64
N GLN A 44 15.55 1.81 5.75
CA GLN A 44 16.69 1.02 6.23
C GLN A 44 17.05 -0.11 5.24
N ARG A 45 16.03 -0.77 4.67
CA ARG A 45 16.20 -1.81 3.66
C ARG A 45 16.64 -1.29 2.29
N ALA A 46 16.54 0.02 2.04
CA ALA A 46 16.78 0.60 0.72
C ALA A 46 18.26 0.66 0.32
N PHE A 47 19.20 0.45 1.26
CA PHE A 47 20.63 0.45 0.97
C PHE A 47 20.97 -0.51 -0.20
N PRO A 48 21.72 -0.05 -1.22
CA PRO A 48 21.97 -0.85 -2.41
C PRO A 48 22.91 -2.01 -2.08
N ALA A 49 22.48 -3.26 -2.30
CA ALA A 49 23.36 -4.42 -2.10
C ALA A 49 24.51 -4.46 -3.11
N SER A 50 24.31 -3.90 -4.31
CA SER A 50 25.27 -3.95 -5.43
C SER A 50 26.49 -3.04 -5.28
N VAL A 51 26.57 -2.23 -4.23
CA VAL A 51 27.77 -1.40 -3.96
C VAL A 51 28.76 -2.10 -3.04
N ASP A 52 28.44 -3.31 -2.59
CA ASP A 52 29.30 -4.14 -1.75
C ASP A 52 29.87 -5.32 -2.57
N SER A 53 31.12 -5.69 -2.27
CA SER A 53 31.82 -6.82 -2.87
C SER A 53 32.88 -7.32 -1.89
N ILE A 54 32.83 -8.61 -1.56
CA ILE A 54 33.80 -9.28 -0.69
C ILE A 54 34.49 -10.35 -1.53
N PRO A 55 35.80 -10.20 -1.83
CA PRO A 55 36.54 -11.17 -2.63
C PRO A 55 36.49 -12.57 -2.03
N THR A 56 36.23 -13.56 -2.87
CA THR A 56 36.21 -14.99 -2.50
C THR A 56 37.24 -15.78 -3.29
N SER A 57 37.41 -17.06 -2.94
CA SER A 57 38.20 -18.01 -3.74
C SER A 57 39.65 -17.56 -3.96
N ALA A 58 40.33 -17.11 -2.91
CA ALA A 58 41.71 -16.60 -2.97
C ALA A 58 41.92 -15.53 -4.07
N ASN A 59 40.97 -14.60 -4.20
CA ASN A 59 40.96 -13.51 -5.18
C ASN A 59 40.79 -13.94 -6.65
N GLN A 60 40.27 -15.16 -6.89
CA GLN A 60 39.76 -15.56 -8.22
C GLN A 60 38.39 -14.93 -8.52
N GLU A 61 37.58 -14.74 -7.48
CA GLU A 61 36.31 -14.03 -7.53
C GLU A 61 36.48 -12.73 -6.77
N ASP A 62 37.24 -11.80 -7.34
CA ASP A 62 37.63 -10.53 -6.71
C ASP A 62 36.54 -9.44 -6.81
N HIS A 63 35.50 -9.69 -7.61
CA HIS A 63 34.32 -8.83 -7.71
C HIS A 63 33.03 -9.63 -7.83
N VAL A 64 32.06 -9.40 -6.93
CA VAL A 64 30.75 -10.07 -6.92
C VAL A 64 29.60 -9.07 -6.79
N SER A 65 28.38 -9.48 -7.13
CA SER A 65 27.24 -8.57 -7.29
C SER A 65 26.33 -8.42 -6.06
N MET A 66 26.42 -9.35 -5.10
CA MET A 66 25.48 -9.49 -3.98
C MET A 66 23.99 -9.57 -4.40
N ALA A 67 23.72 -9.98 -5.65
CA ALA A 67 22.40 -9.91 -6.28
C ALA A 67 21.31 -10.67 -5.50
N THR A 68 21.63 -11.81 -4.90
CA THR A 68 20.67 -12.63 -4.14
C THR A 68 20.03 -11.86 -2.99
N HIS A 69 20.83 -11.17 -2.17
CA HIS A 69 20.31 -10.34 -1.08
C HIS A 69 19.67 -9.05 -1.59
N GLY A 70 20.21 -8.49 -2.68
CA GLY A 70 19.62 -7.37 -3.40
C GLY A 70 18.19 -7.64 -3.90
N ALA A 71 17.90 -8.86 -4.35
CA ALA A 71 16.57 -9.30 -4.76
C ALA A 71 15.70 -9.72 -3.57
N ARG A 72 16.24 -10.50 -2.62
CA ARG A 72 15.48 -11.04 -1.47
C ARG A 72 14.87 -9.93 -0.61
N ARG A 73 15.56 -8.80 -0.41
CA ARG A 73 15.03 -7.67 0.36
C ARG A 73 13.73 -7.08 -0.23
N LEU A 74 13.52 -7.22 -1.54
CA LEU A 74 12.36 -6.65 -2.24
C LEU A 74 11.05 -7.29 -1.81
N LEU A 75 11.06 -8.54 -1.35
CA LEU A 75 9.86 -9.24 -0.89
C LEU A 75 9.24 -8.51 0.32
N ALA A 76 10.02 -8.30 1.38
CA ALA A 76 9.56 -7.57 2.57
C ALA A 76 9.24 -6.10 2.26
N MET A 77 10.03 -5.46 1.39
CA MET A 77 9.75 -4.07 0.98
C MET A 77 8.42 -3.95 0.23
N ALA A 78 8.10 -4.91 -0.64
CA ALA A 78 6.84 -4.96 -1.37
C ALA A 78 5.66 -5.23 -0.43
N GLU A 79 5.79 -6.15 0.53
CA GLU A 79 4.78 -6.39 1.58
C GLU A 79 4.48 -5.12 2.39
N ASN A 80 5.52 -4.36 2.75
CA ASN A 80 5.35 -3.07 3.41
C ASN A 80 4.61 -2.06 2.52
N VAL A 81 4.96 -1.98 1.23
CA VAL A 81 4.27 -1.10 0.26
C VAL A 81 2.81 -1.49 0.09
N VAL A 82 2.49 -2.79 0.01
CA VAL A 82 1.10 -3.27 -0.07
C VAL A 82 0.28 -2.75 1.10
N ASN A 83 0.78 -2.85 2.33
CA ASN A 83 0.07 -2.37 3.51
C ASN A 83 -0.06 -0.83 3.54
N ILE A 84 0.96 -0.10 3.10
CA ILE A 84 0.90 1.36 2.95
C ILE A 84 -0.21 1.74 1.94
N LEU A 85 -0.25 1.07 0.79
CA LEU A 85 -1.27 1.31 -0.24
C LEU A 85 -2.67 0.91 0.23
N ALA A 86 -2.79 -0.18 1.01
CA ALA A 86 -4.05 -0.60 1.61
C ALA A 86 -4.61 0.47 2.57
N ILE A 87 -3.77 1.03 3.44
CA ILE A 87 -4.15 2.11 4.36
C ILE A 87 -4.57 3.36 3.56
N GLU A 88 -3.81 3.69 2.51
CA GLU A 88 -4.15 4.83 1.66
C GLU A 88 -5.48 4.63 0.92
N LEU A 89 -5.73 3.44 0.38
CA LEU A 89 -6.97 3.10 -0.30
C LEU A 89 -8.17 3.22 0.63
N LEU A 90 -8.05 2.74 1.87
CA LEU A 90 -9.09 2.86 2.88
C LEU A 90 -9.35 4.32 3.28
N ALA A 91 -8.29 5.09 3.53
CA ALA A 91 -8.39 6.51 3.86
C ALA A 91 -9.02 7.32 2.71
N ALA A 92 -8.63 7.04 1.46
CA ALA A 92 -9.20 7.71 0.30
C ALA A 92 -10.69 7.37 0.11
N ALA A 93 -11.06 6.09 0.23
CA ALA A 93 -12.46 5.67 0.16
C ALA A 93 -13.30 6.34 1.28
N GLN A 94 -12.77 6.39 2.50
CA GLN A 94 -13.42 7.04 3.64
C GLN A 94 -13.59 8.55 3.39
N GLY A 95 -12.55 9.22 2.86
CA GLY A 95 -12.62 10.64 2.48
C GLY A 95 -13.67 10.90 1.40
N CYS A 96 -13.78 10.03 0.39
CA CYS A 96 -14.82 10.14 -0.62
C CYS A 96 -16.23 10.01 -0.03
N ASP A 97 -16.44 9.13 0.95
CA ASP A 97 -17.75 8.97 1.58
C ASP A 97 -18.19 10.22 2.35
N PHE A 98 -17.26 10.93 3.00
CA PHE A 98 -17.56 12.19 3.69
C PHE A 98 -17.99 13.33 2.75
N HIS A 99 -17.69 13.21 1.45
CA HIS A 99 -18.14 14.17 0.45
C HIS A 99 -19.51 13.83 -0.16
N ALA A 100 -20.19 12.77 0.30
CA ALA A 100 -21.54 12.47 -0.16
C ALA A 100 -22.47 13.70 -0.03
N PRO A 101 -23.33 14.00 -1.04
CA PRO A 101 -23.67 13.16 -2.19
C PRO A 101 -22.75 13.35 -3.42
N LEU A 102 -21.62 14.04 -3.32
CA LEU A 102 -20.70 14.19 -4.45
C LEU A 102 -20.16 12.83 -4.90
N ARG A 103 -19.91 12.72 -6.21
CA ARG A 103 -19.37 11.51 -6.84
C ARG A 103 -18.09 11.83 -7.57
N SER A 104 -17.17 10.86 -7.57
CA SER A 104 -15.96 10.89 -8.38
C SER A 104 -16.26 10.40 -9.80
N SER A 105 -15.20 10.22 -10.60
CA SER A 105 -15.31 9.59 -11.92
C SER A 105 -15.82 8.14 -11.81
N LEU A 106 -16.51 7.66 -12.85
CA LEU A 106 -17.06 6.30 -12.90
C LEU A 106 -16.03 5.20 -12.57
N ILE A 107 -14.78 5.40 -12.99
CA ILE A 107 -13.68 4.47 -12.75
C ILE A 107 -13.34 4.41 -11.25
N LEU A 108 -13.22 5.56 -10.60
CA LEU A 108 -12.92 5.64 -9.17
C LEU A 108 -14.10 5.19 -8.30
N GLU A 109 -15.34 5.42 -8.75
CA GLU A 109 -16.53 4.88 -8.08
C GLU A 109 -16.53 3.34 -8.08
N ARG A 110 -16.16 2.68 -9.19
CA ARG A 110 -16.01 1.21 -9.23
C ARG A 110 -14.96 0.70 -8.26
N VAL A 111 -13.84 1.42 -8.12
CA VAL A 111 -12.81 1.10 -7.13
C VAL A 111 -13.36 1.27 -5.71
N ARG A 112 -14.07 2.37 -5.43
CA ARG A 112 -14.69 2.59 -4.12
C ARG A 112 -15.71 1.51 -3.79
N ASP A 113 -16.54 1.11 -4.75
CA ASP A 113 -17.50 0.01 -4.59
C ASP A 113 -16.78 -1.31 -4.27
N ALA A 114 -15.71 -1.65 -4.99
CA ALA A 114 -14.91 -2.83 -4.71
C ALA A 114 -14.33 -2.82 -3.28
N VAL A 115 -13.86 -1.67 -2.80
CA VAL A 115 -13.43 -1.51 -1.40
C VAL A 115 -14.61 -1.72 -0.44
N ARG A 116 -15.75 -1.07 -0.69
CA ARG A 116 -16.92 -1.11 0.20
C ARG A 116 -17.61 -2.47 0.28
N THR A 117 -17.48 -3.31 -0.74
CA THR A 117 -17.92 -4.72 -0.67
C THR A 117 -17.11 -5.56 0.33
N ARG A 118 -15.89 -5.12 0.68
CA ARG A 118 -14.97 -5.86 1.58
C ARG A 118 -14.79 -5.17 2.92
N VAL A 119 -14.79 -3.84 2.93
CA VAL A 119 -14.53 -3.02 4.10
C VAL A 119 -15.59 -1.92 4.19
N PRO A 120 -16.52 -2.00 5.16
CA PRO A 120 -17.57 -1.00 5.31
C PRO A 120 -16.99 0.37 5.73
N HIS A 121 -17.80 1.43 5.54
CA HIS A 121 -17.48 2.76 6.05
C HIS A 121 -17.17 2.72 7.56
N LEU A 122 -16.26 3.58 8.03
CA LEU A 122 -15.92 3.67 9.44
C LEU A 122 -16.82 4.70 10.14
N GLU A 123 -17.90 4.23 10.78
CA GLU A 123 -18.81 5.10 11.55
C GLU A 123 -18.30 5.42 12.96
N GLU A 124 -17.76 4.40 13.63
CA GLU A 124 -17.16 4.47 14.96
C GLU A 124 -15.87 3.67 14.97
N ASP A 125 -14.99 3.93 15.93
CA ASP A 125 -13.72 3.20 16.06
C ASP A 125 -13.97 1.69 16.18
N ARG A 126 -13.19 0.93 15.42
CA ARG A 126 -13.15 -0.53 15.48
C ARG A 126 -11.73 -1.02 15.32
N PHE A 127 -11.52 -2.32 15.56
CA PHE A 127 -10.24 -2.94 15.27
C PHE A 127 -9.98 -2.93 13.75
N LEU A 128 -9.06 -2.08 13.29
CA LEU A 128 -8.82 -1.83 11.85
C LEU A 128 -7.84 -2.82 11.20
N ALA A 129 -7.16 -3.68 11.95
CA ALA A 129 -6.21 -4.63 11.35
C ALA A 129 -6.87 -5.59 10.32
N PRO A 130 -8.09 -6.13 10.55
CA PRO A 130 -8.79 -6.94 9.56
C PRO A 130 -9.16 -6.13 8.30
N ASP A 131 -9.52 -4.86 8.46
CA ASP A 131 -9.84 -3.97 7.34
C ASP A 131 -8.60 -3.70 6.48
N ILE A 132 -7.46 -3.42 7.12
CA ILE A 132 -6.18 -3.22 6.44
C ILE A 132 -5.77 -4.51 5.71
N ALA A 133 -5.92 -5.68 6.35
CA ALA A 133 -5.63 -6.97 5.72
C ALA A 133 -6.54 -7.23 4.50
N ALA A 134 -7.84 -6.96 4.62
CA ALA A 134 -8.78 -7.09 3.51
C ALA A 134 -8.46 -6.14 2.35
N ALA A 135 -8.08 -4.90 2.64
CA ALA A 135 -7.62 -3.95 1.63
C ALA A 135 -6.26 -4.36 1.02
N ALA A 136 -5.36 -4.96 1.79
CA ALA A 136 -4.11 -5.51 1.28
C ALA A 136 -4.35 -6.65 0.29
N GLU A 137 -5.34 -7.51 0.51
CA GLU A 137 -5.74 -8.52 -0.48
C GLU A 137 -6.30 -7.89 -1.76
N LEU A 138 -7.04 -6.78 -1.67
CA LEU A 138 -7.48 -6.04 -2.85
C LEU A 138 -6.29 -5.47 -3.64
N VAL A 139 -5.27 -4.95 -2.95
CA VAL A 139 -4.04 -4.42 -3.57
C VAL A 139 -3.21 -5.52 -4.23
N LYS A 140 -3.12 -6.70 -3.62
CA LYS A 140 -2.33 -7.84 -4.16
C LYS A 140 -3.04 -8.58 -5.27
N SER A 141 -4.37 -8.60 -5.27
CA SER A 141 -5.16 -9.27 -6.29
C SER A 141 -5.39 -8.39 -7.51
N ASP A 142 -5.93 -8.98 -8.57
CA ASP A 142 -6.33 -8.24 -9.77
C ASP A 142 -7.60 -7.39 -9.57
N ALA A 143 -8.21 -7.39 -8.38
CA ALA A 143 -9.53 -6.77 -8.14
C ALA A 143 -9.56 -5.27 -8.48
N LEU A 144 -8.53 -4.51 -8.07
CA LEU A 144 -8.46 -3.08 -8.35
C LEU A 144 -8.14 -2.78 -9.82
N ALA A 145 -7.25 -3.57 -10.43
CA ALA A 145 -6.93 -3.45 -11.85
C ALA A 145 -8.14 -3.77 -12.74
N ALA A 146 -8.91 -4.79 -12.38
CA ALA A 146 -10.19 -5.12 -13.01
C ALA A 146 -11.22 -4.00 -12.84
N ALA A 147 -11.33 -3.41 -11.64
CA ALA A 147 -12.26 -2.31 -11.37
C ALA A 147 -11.95 -1.05 -12.19
N VAL A 148 -10.66 -0.72 -12.35
CA VAL A 148 -10.21 0.42 -13.16
C VAL A 148 -10.39 0.16 -14.66
N GLY A 149 -10.16 -1.07 -15.10
CA GLY A 149 -10.08 -1.44 -16.50
C GLY A 149 -8.61 -1.62 -16.92
N ARG A 150 -8.28 -2.82 -17.42
CA ARG A 150 -6.91 -3.27 -17.75
C ARG A 150 -6.25 -2.55 -18.93
N GLU A 151 -6.91 -1.55 -19.46
CA GLU A 151 -6.52 -0.78 -20.65
C GLU A 151 -5.85 0.53 -20.23
N ILE A 152 -6.08 0.94 -18.96
CA ILE A 152 -5.56 2.18 -18.39
C ILE A 152 -4.19 1.96 -17.73
N LEU A 153 -3.94 0.77 -17.20
CA LEU A 153 -2.68 0.46 -16.50
C LEU A 153 -1.63 -0.06 -17.48
N PRO A 154 -0.36 0.39 -17.37
CA PRO A 154 0.75 -0.20 -18.11
C PRO A 154 0.80 -1.70 -17.87
N ARG A 155 0.85 -2.48 -18.95
CA ARG A 155 1.01 -3.93 -18.86
C ARG A 155 2.49 -4.24 -18.70
N LEU A 156 2.81 -5.08 -17.72
CA LEU A 156 4.06 -5.81 -17.73
C LEU A 156 3.86 -6.95 -18.73
N ASP A 157 4.45 -6.85 -19.94
CA ASP A 157 4.52 -7.94 -20.91
C ASP A 157 5.50 -9.04 -20.45
N VAL A 158 5.49 -9.37 -19.16
CA VAL A 158 6.33 -10.40 -18.58
C VAL A 158 5.49 -11.67 -18.55
N ARG A 159 5.70 -12.53 -19.56
CA ARG A 159 5.25 -13.92 -19.50
C ARG A 159 6.01 -14.60 -18.37
N PHE A 160 5.39 -14.72 -17.21
CA PHE A 160 5.80 -15.71 -16.21
C PHE A 160 5.22 -17.06 -16.62
N ASP A 161 5.76 -17.64 -17.70
CA ASP A 161 5.58 -19.05 -17.98
C ASP A 161 6.31 -19.78 -16.86
N GLY A 162 5.53 -20.31 -15.90
CA GLY A 162 5.97 -20.78 -14.58
C GLY A 162 7.39 -21.33 -14.56
N VAL A 163 8.34 -20.50 -14.11
CA VAL A 163 9.67 -20.98 -13.75
C VAL A 163 9.48 -21.66 -12.41
N GLY A 164 9.26 -22.98 -12.47
CA GLY A 164 9.34 -23.85 -11.31
C GLY A 164 10.65 -23.57 -10.58
N ALA A 165 10.53 -23.24 -9.29
CA ALA A 165 11.65 -23.14 -8.40
C ALA A 165 12.39 -24.49 -8.39
N LYS A 166 13.51 -24.56 -9.11
CA LYS A 166 14.62 -25.44 -8.78
C LYS A 166 15.70 -24.56 -8.15
N LEU A 167 15.59 -24.40 -6.84
CA LEU A 167 16.75 -24.26 -5.97
C LEU A 167 17.06 -25.65 -5.41
#